data_AF-A0A6I9NDV3-F1
#
_entry.id   AF-A0A6I9NDV3-F1
#
_cell.length_a   1.000
_cell.length_b   1.000
_cell.length_c   1.000
_cell.angle_alpha   90.00
_cell.angle_beta   90.00
_cell.angle_gamma   90.00
#
_symmetry.space_group_name_H-M   'P 1'
#
loop_
_entity.id
_entity.type
_entity.pdbx_description
1 polymer ?
#
loop_
_entity_poly.entity_id
_entity_poly.type
_entity_poly.pdbx_seq_one_letter_code
_entity_poly.pdbx_strand_id
1 'polypeptide(L)'
;MNLMSLHCYKEAAVLSVKLKLQKDLNMEEMCVPLILQNKLPLAESFVTGHYHLEQQLVTLLDSWCHAYFSVDEISRRYPRLSLTKHCMSQIQPKLLAKHVFRLMVKFNIDQGLCPNARHKRRLDSLRFLMYKTFVEKGMTEEIWSDHVQ
;
A
#
# COMPACT_ATOMS: atom_id res chain seq x y z
N MET A 1 -28.81 -0.42 -10.50
CA MET A 1 -28.48 0.37 -9.29
C MET A 1 -26.96 0.31 -9.11
N ASN A 2 -26.23 1.40 -9.39
CA ASN A 2 -24.76 1.40 -9.34
C ASN A 2 -24.30 1.72 -7.91
N LEU A 3 -23.88 0.72 -7.13
CA LEU A 3 -23.48 0.90 -5.72
C LEU A 3 -22.26 1.83 -5.54
N MET A 4 -21.39 1.93 -6.56
CA MET A 4 -20.26 2.87 -6.55
C MET A 4 -20.77 4.32 -6.61
N SER A 5 -21.81 4.59 -7.41
CA SER A 5 -22.45 5.91 -7.48
C SER A 5 -23.11 6.35 -6.15
N LEU A 6 -23.42 5.38 -5.29
CA LEU A 6 -23.98 5.59 -3.95
C LEU A 6 -22.92 5.59 -2.84
N HIS A 7 -21.63 5.49 -3.18
CA HIS A 7 -20.50 5.48 -2.22
C HIS A 7 -20.51 4.27 -1.26
N CYS A 8 -21.24 3.21 -1.63
CA CYS A 8 -21.32 1.94 -0.90
C CYS A 8 -20.20 0.98 -1.33
N TYR A 9 -18.94 1.41 -1.19
CA TYR A 9 -17.77 0.68 -1.70
C TYR A 9 -17.59 -0.69 -1.03
N LYS A 10 -17.99 -0.83 0.23
CA LYS A 10 -17.88 -2.09 0.99
C LYS A 10 -18.83 -3.14 0.40
N GLU A 11 -20.08 -2.74 0.24
CA GLU A 11 -21.16 -3.56 -0.30
C GLU A 11 -20.88 -3.91 -1.76
N ALA A 12 -20.42 -2.94 -2.54
CA ALA A 12 -20.00 -3.14 -3.92
C ALA A 12 -18.86 -4.19 -4.02
N ALA A 13 -17.83 -4.09 -3.17
CA ALA A 13 -16.73 -5.04 -3.17
C ALA A 13 -17.20 -6.45 -2.78
N VAL A 14 -17.99 -6.59 -1.70
CA VAL A 14 -18.53 -7.89 -1.28
C VAL A 14 -19.40 -8.51 -2.36
N LEU A 15 -20.28 -7.74 -2.99
CA LEU A 15 -21.16 -8.24 -4.05
C LEU A 15 -20.38 -8.61 -5.30
N SER A 16 -19.40 -7.79 -5.70
CA SER A 16 -18.57 -8.09 -6.87
C SER A 16 -17.81 -9.42 -6.72
N VAL A 17 -17.27 -9.71 -5.54
CA VAL A 17 -16.61 -10.99 -5.24
C VAL A 17 -17.61 -12.15 -5.29
N LYS A 18 -18.78 -12.00 -4.64
CA LYS A 18 -19.82 -13.04 -4.63
C LYS A 18 -20.36 -13.35 -6.03
N LEU A 19 -20.49 -12.34 -6.87
CA LEU A 19 -21.03 -12.45 -8.23
C LEU A 19 -19.95 -12.69 -9.28
N LYS A 20 -18.67 -12.74 -8.89
CA LYS A 20 -17.52 -12.93 -9.78
C LYS A 20 -17.36 -11.84 -10.86
N LEU A 21 -17.69 -10.59 -10.51
CA LEU A 21 -17.68 -9.43 -11.40
C LEU A 21 -16.38 -8.59 -11.33
N GLN A 22 -15.36 -9.05 -10.60
CA GLN A 22 -14.19 -8.19 -10.33
C GLN A 22 -13.40 -7.80 -11.58
N LYS A 23 -13.44 -8.63 -12.64
CA LYS A 23 -12.78 -8.34 -13.93
C LYS A 23 -13.50 -7.27 -14.75
N ASP A 24 -14.78 -7.04 -14.48
CA ASP A 24 -15.61 -6.07 -15.19
C ASP A 24 -15.59 -4.68 -14.53
N LEU A 25 -14.94 -4.57 -13.37
CA LEU A 25 -14.86 -3.36 -12.57
C LEU A 25 -13.45 -2.77 -12.62
N ASN A 26 -13.37 -1.44 -12.52
CA ASN A 26 -12.09 -0.77 -12.37
C ASN A 26 -11.52 -1.05 -10.97
N MET A 27 -10.32 -1.63 -10.92
CA MET A 27 -9.66 -2.00 -9.67
C MET A 27 -9.40 -0.78 -8.77
N GLU A 28 -8.87 0.32 -9.33
CA GLU A 28 -8.57 1.51 -8.53
C GLU A 28 -9.82 2.16 -7.97
N GLU A 29 -10.88 2.29 -8.77
CA GLU A 29 -12.17 2.84 -8.33
C GLU A 29 -12.80 2.03 -7.19
N MET A 30 -12.51 0.73 -7.13
CA MET A 30 -12.97 -0.17 -6.07
C MET A 30 -12.05 -0.15 -4.84
N CYS A 31 -10.74 -0.31 -5.06
CA CYS A 31 -9.77 -0.53 -3.99
C CYS A 31 -9.32 0.76 -3.31
N VAL A 32 -9.13 1.86 -4.03
CA VAL A 32 -8.64 3.13 -3.42
C VAL A 32 -9.59 3.62 -2.32
N PRO A 33 -10.91 3.71 -2.52
CA PRO A 33 -11.85 4.10 -1.46
C PRO A 33 -11.79 3.19 -0.24
N LEU A 34 -11.64 1.88 -0.45
CA LEU A 34 -11.51 0.91 0.64
C LEU A 34 -10.22 1.14 1.42
N ILE A 35 -9.09 1.35 0.76
CA ILE A 35 -7.81 1.61 1.42
C ILE A 35 -7.87 2.92 2.21
N LEU A 36 -8.44 3.99 1.62
CA LEU A 36 -8.67 5.26 2.32
C LEU A 36 -9.53 5.11 3.59
N GLN A 37 -10.45 4.15 3.59
CA GLN A 37 -11.28 3.80 4.76
C GLN A 37 -10.63 2.79 5.71
N ASN A 38 -9.33 2.52 5.59
CA ASN A 38 -8.60 1.51 6.36
C ASN A 38 -9.18 0.08 6.20
N LYS A 39 -9.62 -0.26 4.99
CA LYS A 39 -10.23 -1.56 4.62
C LYS A 39 -9.41 -2.32 3.60
N LEU A 40 -8.08 -2.27 3.76
CA LEU A 40 -7.16 -3.02 2.92
C LEU A 40 -7.51 -4.53 2.82
N PRO A 41 -7.92 -5.24 3.89
CA PRO A 41 -8.31 -6.64 3.77
C PRO A 41 -9.48 -6.89 2.80
N LEU A 42 -10.39 -5.94 2.65
CA LEU A 42 -11.49 -6.04 1.69
C LEU A 42 -11.02 -5.79 0.25
N ALA A 43 -10.10 -4.84 0.06
CA ALA A 43 -9.44 -4.62 -1.22
C ALA A 43 -8.61 -5.85 -1.65
N GLU A 44 -7.92 -6.51 -0.71
CA GLU A 44 -7.24 -7.78 -0.97
C GLU A 44 -8.21 -8.87 -1.41
N SER A 45 -9.33 -9.04 -0.70
CA SER A 45 -10.36 -10.01 -1.03
C SER A 45 -10.93 -9.80 -2.44
N PHE A 46 -11.11 -8.53 -2.83
CA PHE A 46 -11.57 -8.16 -4.16
C PHE A 46 -10.64 -8.67 -5.27
N VAL A 47 -9.32 -8.51 -5.12
CA VAL A 47 -8.35 -8.90 -6.17
C VAL A 47 -7.94 -10.37 -6.13
N THR A 48 -8.11 -11.05 -4.99
CA THR A 48 -7.59 -12.40 -4.77
C THR A 48 -8.13 -13.40 -5.82
N GLY A 49 -7.23 -14.18 -6.42
CA GLY A 49 -7.56 -15.15 -7.46
C GLY A 49 -7.58 -14.57 -8.88
N HIS A 50 -7.19 -13.29 -9.03
CA HIS A 50 -7.07 -12.61 -10.31
C HIS A 50 -5.69 -11.95 -10.40
N TYR A 51 -4.71 -12.69 -10.92
CA TYR A 51 -3.29 -12.26 -11.00
C TYR A 51 -3.09 -10.82 -11.46
N HIS A 52 -3.79 -10.40 -12.52
CA HIS A 52 -3.68 -9.03 -13.02
C HIS A 52 -4.15 -7.98 -11.99
N LEU A 53 -5.24 -8.24 -11.28
CA LEU A 53 -5.75 -7.35 -10.22
C LEU A 53 -4.83 -7.37 -8.99
N GLU A 54 -4.28 -8.53 -8.63
CA GLU A 54 -3.31 -8.67 -7.53
C GLU A 54 -2.06 -7.83 -7.81
N GLN A 55 -1.50 -7.95 -9.01
CA GLN A 55 -0.36 -7.15 -9.45
C GLN A 55 -0.68 -5.66 -9.46
N GLN A 56 -1.85 -5.26 -9.98
CA GLN A 56 -2.26 -3.85 -9.98
C GLN A 56 -2.40 -3.30 -8.56
N LEU A 57 -3.00 -4.03 -7.62
CA LEU A 57 -3.14 -3.58 -6.23
C LEU A 57 -1.77 -3.39 -5.57
N VAL A 58 -0.85 -4.34 -5.77
CA VAL A 58 0.50 -4.26 -5.21
C VAL A 58 1.27 -3.07 -5.79
N THR A 59 1.19 -2.86 -7.10
CA THR A 59 1.85 -1.74 -7.79
C THR A 59 1.26 -0.38 -7.37
N LEU A 60 -0.05 -0.32 -7.19
CA LEU A 60 -0.74 0.87 -6.66
C LEU A 60 -0.23 1.22 -5.26
N LEU A 61 -0.19 0.24 -4.35
CA LEU A 61 0.31 0.45 -2.98
C LEU A 61 1.80 0.82 -2.96
N ASP A 62 2.60 0.26 -3.87
CA ASP A 62 3.99 0.64 -4.03
C ASP A 62 4.13 2.11 -4.44
N SER A 63 3.32 2.60 -5.38
CA SER A 63 3.36 4.02 -5.78
C SER A 63 3.11 4.98 -4.61
N TRP A 64 2.34 4.55 -3.60
CA TRP A 64 2.05 5.33 -2.39
C TRP A 64 3.20 5.28 -1.36
N CYS A 65 4.19 4.43 -1.57
CA CYS A 65 5.43 4.41 -0.78
C CYS A 65 6.42 5.51 -1.22
N HIS A 66 6.15 6.22 -2.33
CA HIS A 66 7.00 7.29 -2.84
C HIS A 66 7.10 8.46 -1.85
N ALA A 67 8.25 9.14 -1.79
CA ALA A 67 8.51 10.22 -0.83
C ALA A 67 7.59 11.44 -1.00
N TYR A 68 7.16 11.71 -2.24
CA TYR A 68 6.23 12.80 -2.58
C TYR A 68 4.75 12.39 -2.60
N PHE A 69 4.43 11.17 -2.16
CA PHE A 69 3.05 10.74 -2.12
C PHE A 69 2.23 11.56 -1.12
N SER A 70 1.08 12.06 -1.57
CA SER A 70 0.14 12.82 -0.75
C SER A 70 -1.22 12.12 -0.70
N VAL A 71 -1.62 11.68 0.50
CA VAL A 71 -2.94 11.09 0.72
C VAL A 71 -4.03 12.13 0.44
N ASP A 72 -3.78 13.40 0.76
CA ASP A 72 -4.74 14.49 0.55
C ASP A 72 -5.09 14.69 -0.93
N GLU A 73 -4.13 14.54 -1.83
CA GLU A 73 -4.36 14.63 -3.28
C GLU A 73 -5.30 13.51 -3.77
N ILE A 74 -5.09 12.29 -3.27
CA ILE A 74 -5.97 11.17 -3.60
C ILE A 74 -7.36 11.37 -2.99
N SER A 75 -7.44 11.80 -1.74
CA SER A 75 -8.70 12.01 -1.03
C SER A 75 -9.59 13.04 -1.71
N ARG A 76 -9.02 14.03 -2.40
CA ARG A 76 -9.79 15.00 -3.22
C ARG A 76 -10.56 14.36 -4.37
N ARG A 77 -10.13 13.20 -4.86
CA ARG A 77 -10.88 12.42 -5.88
C ARG A 77 -12.14 11.76 -5.30
N TYR A 78 -12.24 11.65 -3.98
CA TYR A 78 -13.33 10.98 -3.28
C TYR A 78 -13.96 11.87 -2.19
N PRO A 79 -14.51 13.05 -2.55
CA PRO A 79 -14.96 14.05 -1.57
C PRO A 79 -16.13 13.59 -0.71
N ARG A 80 -16.86 12.54 -1.13
CA ARG A 80 -17.99 11.98 -0.37
C ARG A 80 -17.58 10.88 0.60
N LEU A 81 -16.31 10.49 0.63
CA LEU A 81 -15.81 9.59 1.67
C LEU A 81 -15.63 10.37 2.97
N SER A 82 -16.29 9.91 4.02
CA SER A 82 -16.03 10.40 5.38
C SER A 82 -14.69 9.86 5.87
N LEU A 83 -13.60 10.54 5.50
CA LEU A 83 -12.25 10.19 5.91
C LEU A 83 -11.93 10.84 7.25
N THR A 84 -11.72 10.02 8.27
CA THR A 84 -11.25 10.54 9.57
C THR A 84 -9.75 10.81 9.50
N LYS A 85 -9.26 11.76 10.30
CA LYS A 85 -7.81 12.00 10.46
C LYS A 85 -7.05 10.72 10.84
N HIS A 86 -7.70 9.84 11.62
CA HIS A 86 -7.16 8.54 11.99
C HIS A 86 -6.98 7.60 10.79
N CYS A 87 -7.95 7.54 9.87
CA CYS A 87 -7.80 6.73 8.65
C CYS A 87 -6.62 7.21 7.80
N MET A 88 -6.51 8.54 7.62
CA MET A 88 -5.43 9.15 6.84
C MET A 88 -4.05 8.87 7.46
N SER A 89 -3.95 8.87 8.79
CA SER A 89 -2.68 8.60 9.48
C SER A 89 -2.20 7.15 9.38
N GLN A 90 -3.05 6.20 8.96
CA GLN A 90 -2.63 4.82 8.68
C GLN A 90 -1.93 4.67 7.33
N ILE A 91 -2.11 5.64 6.43
CA ILE A 91 -1.53 5.63 5.07
C ILE A 91 -0.17 6.31 5.14
N GLN A 92 0.77 5.64 5.80
CA GLN A 92 2.16 6.07 5.90
C GLN A 92 3.06 5.19 5.03
N PRO A 93 4.06 5.74 4.33
CA PRO A 93 4.96 4.97 3.48
C PRO A 93 5.60 3.75 4.17
N LYS A 94 5.91 3.86 5.48
CA LYS A 94 6.46 2.74 6.26
C LYS A 94 5.47 1.58 6.44
N LEU A 95 4.21 1.89 6.76
CA LEU A 95 3.15 0.88 6.92
C LEU A 95 2.76 0.29 5.57
N LEU A 96 2.67 1.13 4.54
CA LEU A 96 2.40 0.71 3.16
C LEU A 96 3.49 -0.24 2.67
N ALA A 97 4.78 0.07 2.85
CA ALA A 97 5.87 -0.82 2.46
C ALA A 97 5.74 -2.21 3.12
N LYS A 98 5.35 -2.28 4.39
CA LYS A 98 5.10 -3.55 5.09
C LYS A 98 3.94 -4.32 4.44
N HIS A 99 2.85 -3.64 4.07
CA HIS A 99 1.74 -4.25 3.35
C HIS A 99 2.15 -4.75 1.97
N VAL A 100 2.90 -3.94 1.21
CA VAL A 100 3.43 -4.29 -0.11
C VAL A 100 4.25 -5.58 -0.02
N PHE A 101 5.26 -5.66 0.86
CA PHE A 101 6.06 -6.89 1.00
C PHE A 101 5.24 -8.12 1.37
N ARG A 102 4.28 -7.98 2.29
CA ARG A 102 3.39 -9.09 2.66
C ARG A 102 2.55 -9.55 1.47
N LEU A 103 2.02 -8.62 0.67
CA LEU A 103 1.19 -8.93 -0.49
C LEU A 103 1.98 -9.51 -1.64
N MET A 104 3.22 -9.04 -1.86
CA MET A 104 4.12 -9.62 -2.84
C MET A 104 4.37 -11.10 -2.58
N VAL A 105 4.62 -11.47 -1.32
CA VAL A 105 4.78 -12.88 -0.93
C VAL A 105 3.46 -13.64 -1.10
N LYS A 106 2.35 -13.07 -0.64
CA LYS A 106 1.02 -13.71 -0.70
C LYS A 106 0.57 -14.01 -2.14
N PHE A 107 0.82 -13.09 -3.07
CA PHE A 107 0.38 -13.18 -4.46
C PHE A 107 1.49 -13.60 -5.43
N ASN A 108 2.68 -13.94 -4.90
CA ASN A 108 3.86 -14.31 -5.69
C ASN A 108 4.22 -13.27 -6.77
N ILE A 109 4.26 -11.99 -6.38
CA ILE A 109 4.59 -10.86 -7.26
C ILE A 109 6.08 -10.54 -7.19
N ASP A 110 6.69 -10.32 -8.36
CA ASP A 110 8.11 -10.01 -8.48
C ASP A 110 8.51 -8.72 -7.74
N GLN A 111 9.70 -8.75 -7.12
CA GLN A 111 10.24 -7.62 -6.38
C GLN A 111 10.69 -6.45 -7.28
N GLY A 112 10.94 -6.71 -8.57
CA GLY A 112 11.20 -5.67 -9.55
C GLY A 112 10.03 -4.71 -9.75
N LEU A 113 8.80 -5.15 -9.47
CA LEU A 113 7.58 -4.35 -9.62
C LEU A 113 7.33 -3.38 -8.45
N CYS A 114 8.10 -3.47 -7.36
CA CYS A 114 7.90 -2.66 -6.15
C CYS A 114 9.15 -1.85 -5.77
N PRO A 115 9.63 -0.92 -6.62
CA PRO A 115 10.84 -0.16 -6.37
C PRO A 115 10.71 0.81 -5.18
N ASN A 116 9.53 1.36 -4.91
CA ASN A 116 9.34 2.40 -3.90
C ASN A 116 9.37 1.82 -2.48
N ALA A 117 8.65 0.72 -2.25
CA ALA A 117 8.68 -0.01 -0.98
C ALA A 117 10.10 -0.54 -0.69
N ARG A 118 10.82 -0.99 -1.72
CA ARG A 118 12.23 -1.40 -1.62
C ARG A 118 13.14 -0.23 -1.23
N HIS A 119 13.02 0.90 -1.91
CA HIS A 119 13.77 2.11 -1.60
C HIS A 119 13.47 2.58 -0.17
N LYS A 120 12.20 2.60 0.21
CA LYS A 120 11.75 2.97 1.56
C LYS A 120 12.36 2.08 2.65
N ARG A 121 12.38 0.76 2.43
CA ARG A 121 13.02 -0.20 3.35
C ARG A 121 14.52 0.07 3.50
N ARG A 122 15.23 0.24 2.37
CA ARG A 122 16.68 0.56 2.38
C ARG A 122 16.96 1.87 3.12
N LEU A 123 16.18 2.91 2.86
CA LEU A 123 16.31 4.20 3.52
C LEU A 123 16.09 4.09 5.04
N ASP A 124 15.10 3.31 5.48
CA ASP A 124 14.84 3.10 6.90
C ASP A 124 15.96 2.29 7.57
N SER A 125 16.52 1.29 6.89
CA SER A 125 17.72 0.57 7.35
C SER A 125 18.91 1.53 7.50
N LEU A 126 19.18 2.36 6.49
CA LEU A 126 20.26 3.35 6.56
C LEU A 126 20.07 4.34 7.71
N ARG A 127 18.85 4.85 7.91
CA ARG A 127 18.54 5.74 9.04
C ARG A 127 18.83 5.09 10.39
N PHE A 128 18.46 3.82 10.54
CA PHE A 128 18.77 3.06 11.75
C PHE A 128 20.27 2.88 11.96
N LEU A 129 21.00 2.48 10.91
CA LEU A 129 22.45 2.33 10.96
C LEU A 129 23.13 3.66 11.34
N MET A 130 22.72 4.77 10.72
CA MET A 130 23.28 6.10 11.01
C MET A 130 23.04 6.49 12.46
N TYR A 131 21.83 6.29 12.98
CA TYR A 131 21.51 6.57 14.37
C TYR A 131 22.39 5.74 15.32
N LYS A 132 22.47 4.43 15.10
CA LYS A 132 23.25 3.52 15.95
C LYS A 132 24.76 3.82 15.92
N THR A 133 25.27 4.28 14.78
CA THR A 133 26.70 4.57 14.58
C THR A 133 27.08 5.94 15.14
N PHE A 134 26.34 6.99 14.79
CA PHE A 134 26.74 8.37 15.09
C PHE A 134 26.13 8.92 16.37
N VAL A 135 24.97 8.42 16.79
CA VAL A 135 24.31 8.87 18.03
C VAL A 135 24.68 7.96 19.19
N GLU A 136 24.49 6.64 19.02
CA GLU A 136 24.77 5.67 20.09
C GLU A 136 26.24 5.25 20.18
N LYS A 137 27.05 5.53 19.14
CA LYS A 137 28.45 5.07 19.04
C LYS A 137 28.60 3.56 19.22
N GLY A 138 27.56 2.81 18.81
CA GLY A 138 27.43 1.38 19.05
C GLY A 138 27.93 0.48 17.92
N MET A 139 28.60 1.03 16.90
CA MET A 139 29.20 0.29 15.79
C MET A 139 30.61 0.76 15.51
N THR A 140 31.49 -0.18 15.14
CA THR A 140 32.81 0.10 14.57
C THR A 140 32.70 0.38 13.07
N GLU A 141 33.73 1.00 12.50
CA GLU A 141 33.79 1.36 11.07
C GLU A 141 33.70 0.14 10.15
N GLU A 142 34.31 -0.99 10.53
CA GLU A 142 34.23 -2.26 9.79
C GLU A 142 32.78 -2.78 9.74
N ILE A 143 32.08 -2.82 10.88
CA ILE A 143 30.68 -3.27 10.95
C ILE A 143 29.78 -2.33 10.13
N TRP A 144 30.05 -1.02 10.17
CA TRP A 144 29.34 -0.04 9.38
C TRP A 144 29.51 -0.28 7.86
N SER A 145 30.75 -0.45 7.40
CA SER A 145 31.07 -0.66 5.98
C SER A 145 30.34 -1.88 5.41
N ASP A 146 30.32 -2.98 6.16
CA ASP A 146 29.64 -4.23 5.75
C ASP A 146 28.12 -4.10 5.61
N HIS A 147 27.47 -3.20 6.35
CA HIS A 147 26.00 -3.06 6.34
C HIS A 147 25.47 -2.03 5.33
N VAL A 148 26.34 -1.18 4.77
CA VAL A 148 25.96 -0.07 3.89
C VAL A 148 26.13 -0.40 2.41
N GLN A 149 27.02 -1.35 2.05
CA GLN A 149 27.20 -1.85 0.68
C GLN A 149 25.96 -2.62 0.17
#